data_AF-A0A2V2UBN1-F1
#
_entry.id   AF-A0A2V2UBN1-F1
#
_cell.length_a   1.000
_cell.length_b   1.000
_cell.length_c   1.000
_cell.angle_alpha   90.00
_cell.angle_beta   90.00
_cell.angle_gamma   90.00
#
_symmetry.space_group_name_H-M   'P 1'
#
loop_
_entity.id
_entity.type
_entity.pdbx_description
1 polymer ?
#
loop_
_entity_poly.entity_id
_entity_poly.type
_entity_poly.pdbx_seq_one_letter_code
_entity_poly.pdbx_strand_id
1 'polypeptide(L)'
;MREGKDWERKATNVPGVFLLKLPSFKGRTASLAIEVNPIGSSGAATKKRGVVVRSTTELEEINKLLSHPKLVELAKRVDEVNPERKLGGANTAEHDVFEI
;
A
#
# COMPACT_ATOMS: atom_id res chain seq x y z
N MET A 1 6.75 17.86 -5.00
CA MET A 1 6.81 16.48 -5.54
C MET A 1 7.38 16.33 -6.95
N ARG A 2 7.28 17.31 -7.85
CA ARG A 2 7.96 17.24 -9.16
C ARG A 2 9.48 17.02 -8.99
N GLU A 3 10.06 17.60 -7.95
CA GLU A 3 11.48 17.52 -7.57
C GLU A 3 11.80 16.40 -6.57
N GLY A 4 10.84 15.51 -6.25
CA GLY A 4 11.10 14.44 -5.30
C GLY A 4 12.17 13.46 -5.79
N LYS A 5 12.86 12.78 -4.88
CA LYS A 5 13.82 11.73 -5.22
C LYS A 5 13.11 10.51 -5.80
N ASP A 6 13.82 9.75 -6.63
CA ASP A 6 13.30 8.47 -7.09
C ASP A 6 13.03 7.54 -5.90
N TRP A 7 11.87 6.87 -5.94
CA TRP A 7 11.34 6.07 -4.83
C TRP A 7 11.00 6.86 -3.56
N GLU A 8 10.94 8.19 -3.62
CA GLU A 8 10.48 8.98 -2.50
C GLU A 8 9.02 8.65 -2.17
N ARG A 9 8.77 8.43 -0.88
CA ARG A 9 7.49 8.01 -0.33
C ARG A 9 7.03 9.04 0.69
N LYS A 10 5.84 9.61 0.50
CA LYS A 10 5.22 10.58 1.41
C LYS A 10 3.93 10.00 1.99
N ALA A 11 3.73 10.13 3.30
CA ALA A 11 2.50 9.72 3.96
C ALA A 11 1.35 10.68 3.62
N THR A 12 0.14 10.15 3.50
CA THR A 12 -1.07 10.97 3.40
C THR A 12 -1.82 11.03 4.73
N ASN A 13 -2.87 11.86 4.81
CA ASN A 13 -3.83 11.90 5.92
C ASN A 13 -4.66 10.61 6.06
N VAL A 14 -4.59 9.69 5.08
CA VAL A 14 -5.25 8.37 5.15
C VAL A 14 -4.23 7.32 5.60
N PRO A 15 -4.37 6.73 6.81
CA PRO A 15 -3.45 5.71 7.28
C PRO A 15 -3.35 4.53 6.29
N GLY A 16 -2.13 4.02 6.09
CA GLY A 16 -1.90 2.94 5.12
C GLY A 16 -1.76 3.41 3.67
N VAL A 17 -2.04 4.68 3.35
CA VAL A 17 -1.92 5.24 2.01
C VAL A 17 -0.72 6.18 1.91
N PHE A 18 0.06 6.00 0.85
CA PHE A 18 1.27 6.76 0.61
C PHE A 18 1.33 7.21 -0.84
N LEU A 19 1.88 8.40 -1.06
CA LEU A 19 2.21 8.89 -2.39
C LEU A 19 3.67 8.52 -2.69
N LEU A 20 3.88 7.79 -3.77
CA LEU A 20 5.17 7.22 -4.18
C LEU A 20 5.61 7.82 -5.51
N LYS A 21 6.83 8.35 -5.56
CA LYS A 21 7.47 8.75 -6.81
C LYS A 21 8.21 7.57 -7.43
N LEU A 22 7.77 7.15 -8.61
CA LEU A 22 8.42 6.12 -9.41
C LEU A 22 9.51 6.76 -10.29
N PRO A 23 10.70 6.14 -10.42
CA PRO A 23 11.74 6.60 -11.33
C PRO A 23 11.29 6.45 -12.78
N SER A 24 11.93 7.20 -13.67
CA SER A 24 11.90 6.87 -15.10
C SER A 24 12.58 5.52 -15.35
N PHE A 25 11.95 4.61 -16.09
CA PHE A 25 12.52 3.30 -16.38
C PHE A 25 12.07 2.77 -17.74
N LYS A 26 13.01 2.24 -18.53
CA LYS A 26 12.77 1.60 -19.84
C LYS A 26 11.77 2.36 -20.74
N GLY A 27 12.02 3.65 -20.96
CA GLY A 27 11.20 4.49 -21.83
C GLY A 27 9.94 5.08 -21.18
N ARG A 28 9.67 4.80 -19.90
CA ARG A 28 8.63 5.47 -19.12
C ARG A 28 9.21 6.66 -18.37
N THR A 29 8.51 7.79 -18.40
CA THR A 29 8.85 8.97 -17.60
C THR A 29 8.61 8.72 -16.12
N ALA A 30 9.30 9.48 -15.27
CA ALA A 30 9.04 9.45 -13.83
C ALA A 30 7.57 9.83 -13.57
N SER A 31 6.91 9.08 -12.71
CA SER A 31 5.48 9.24 -12.45
C SER A 31 5.16 9.09 -10.97
N LEU A 32 3.99 9.55 -10.56
CA LEU A 32 3.48 9.29 -9.23
C LEU A 32 2.62 8.02 -9.23
N ALA A 33 2.57 7.38 -8.08
CA ALA A 33 1.71 6.24 -7.79
C ALA A 33 1.23 6.30 -6.35
N ILE A 34 0.17 5.55 -6.05
CA ILE A 34 -0.35 5.37 -4.70
C ILE A 34 0.15 4.02 -4.20
N GLU A 35 0.72 3.97 -3.01
CA GLU A 35 1.03 2.71 -2.33
C GLU A 35 0.01 2.50 -1.20
N VAL A 36 -0.66 1.35 -1.22
CA VAL A 36 -1.63 0.94 -0.19
C VAL A 36 -1.07 -0.23 0.61
N ASN A 37 -0.96 -0.03 1.92
CA ASN A 37 -0.51 -1.01 2.88
C ASN A 37 -1.63 -1.34 3.87
N PRO A 38 -1.89 -2.64 4.18
CA PRO A 38 -2.78 -3.00 5.28
C PRO A 38 -2.31 -2.36 6.58
N ILE A 39 -3.25 -1.90 7.39
CA ILE A 39 -2.99 -1.33 8.71
C ILE A 39 -3.04 -2.46 9.73
N GLY A 40 -2.04 -2.54 10.60
CA GLY A 40 -2.03 -3.48 11.72
C GLY A 40 -2.87 -3.01 12.90
N SER A 41 -3.00 -3.84 13.92
CA SER A 41 -3.71 -3.51 15.17
C SER A 41 -3.18 -2.28 15.92
N SER A 42 -1.98 -1.79 15.58
CA SER A 42 -1.37 -0.58 16.14
C SER A 42 -1.78 0.72 15.43
N GLY A 43 -2.66 0.66 14.42
CA GLY A 43 -3.04 1.83 13.62
C GLY A 43 -1.97 2.28 12.61
N ALA A 44 -0.81 1.60 12.57
CA ALA A 44 0.27 1.86 11.62
C ALA A 44 0.19 0.91 10.42
N ALA A 45 0.58 1.42 9.24
CA ALA A 45 0.77 0.61 8.05
C ALA A 45 1.78 -0.52 8.30
N THR A 46 1.44 -1.75 7.91
CA THR A 46 2.37 -2.88 8.03
C THR A 46 3.60 -2.68 7.14
N LYS A 47 4.78 -3.14 7.57
CA LYS A 47 6.01 -3.17 6.75
C LYS A 47 5.97 -4.19 5.59
N LYS A 48 4.78 -4.75 5.30
CA LYS A 48 4.59 -5.69 4.20
C LYS A 48 4.70 -4.94 2.88
N ARG A 49 4.89 -5.67 1.78
CA ARG A 49 4.87 -5.07 0.44
C ARG A 49 3.47 -4.51 0.15
N GLY A 50 3.38 -3.20 -0.04
CA GLY A 50 2.15 -2.53 -0.44
C GLY A 50 1.78 -2.78 -1.89
N VAL A 51 0.50 -2.57 -2.19
CA VAL A 51 -0.02 -2.57 -3.55
C VAL A 51 0.24 -1.20 -4.14
N VAL A 52 1.04 -1.13 -5.21
CA VAL A 52 1.31 0.12 -5.94
C VAL A 52 0.30 0.27 -7.06
N VAL A 53 -0.44 1.36 -7.05
CA VAL A 53 -1.52 1.70 -7.98
C VAL A 53 -1.15 2.96 -8.75
N ARG A 54 -1.23 2.91 -10.08
CA ARG A 54 -0.74 3.96 -10.98
C ARG A 54 -1.86 4.76 -11.64
N SER A 55 -3.10 4.29 -11.58
CA SER A 55 -4.26 4.97 -12.16
C SER A 55 -5.55 4.65 -11.43
N THR A 56 -6.57 5.49 -11.62
CA THR A 56 -7.92 5.27 -11.08
C THR A 56 -8.53 3.96 -11.59
N THR A 57 -8.39 3.65 -12.88
CA THR A 57 -8.90 2.40 -13.46
C THR A 57 -8.24 1.16 -12.85
N GLU A 58 -6.94 1.22 -12.56
CA GLU A 58 -6.24 0.14 -11.86
C GLU A 58 -6.77 0.00 -10.42
N LEU A 59 -7.01 1.11 -9.71
CA LEU A 59 -7.60 1.08 -8.37
C LEU A 59 -8.97 0.42 -8.35
N GLU A 60 -9.84 0.79 -9.29
CA GLU A 60 -11.20 0.26 -9.41
C GLU A 60 -11.21 -1.25 -9.65
N GLU A 61 -10.36 -1.74 -10.57
CA GLU A 61 -10.28 -3.17 -10.86
C GLU A 61 -9.70 -3.96 -9.68
N ILE A 62 -8.67 -3.43 -9.01
CA ILE A 62 -8.14 -4.03 -7.78
C ILE A 62 -9.23 -4.09 -6.72
N ASN A 63 -10.00 -3.01 -6.52
CA ASN A 63 -11.07 -2.98 -5.53
C ASN A 63 -12.16 -4.02 -5.83
N LYS A 64 -12.51 -4.21 -7.11
CA LYS A 64 -13.45 -5.25 -7.55
C LYS A 64 -12.92 -6.66 -7.28
N LEU A 65 -11.63 -6.91 -7.52
CA LEU A 65 -11.02 -8.20 -7.21
C LEU A 65 -10.99 -8.47 -5.70
N LEU A 66 -10.57 -7.48 -4.90
CA LEU A 66 -10.49 -7.57 -3.44
C LEU A 66 -11.85 -7.77 -2.76
N SER A 67 -12.92 -7.23 -3.34
CA SER A 67 -14.30 -7.44 -2.87
C SER A 67 -14.96 -8.70 -3.45
N HIS A 68 -14.28 -9.46 -4.30
CA HIS A 68 -14.86 -10.65 -4.92
C HIS A 68 -15.06 -11.77 -3.87
N PRO A 69 -16.27 -12.34 -3.72
CA PRO A 69 -16.59 -13.31 -2.66
C PRO A 69 -15.65 -14.52 -2.62
N LYS A 70 -15.30 -15.08 -3.79
CA LYS A 70 -14.36 -16.21 -3.88
C LYS A 70 -12.95 -15.88 -3.40
N LEU A 71 -12.50 -14.63 -3.54
CA LEU A 71 -11.19 -14.23 -3.05
C LEU A 71 -11.19 -14.13 -1.52
N VAL A 72 -12.27 -13.60 -0.95
CA VAL A 72 -12.47 -13.57 0.50
C VAL A 72 -12.53 -14.99 1.09
N GLU A 73 -13.23 -15.91 0.43
CA GLU A 73 -13.26 -17.32 0.83
C GLU A 73 -11.88 -17.98 0.75
N LEU A 74 -11.13 -17.71 -0.32
CA LEU A 74 -9.77 -18.21 -0.48
C LEU A 74 -8.86 -17.69 0.64
N ALA A 75 -8.95 -16.41 1.00
CA ALA A 75 -8.17 -15.82 2.09
C ALA A 75 -8.42 -16.55 3.42
N LYS A 76 -9.69 -16.85 3.75
CA LYS A 76 -10.04 -17.61 4.96
C LYS A 76 -9.41 -19.01 4.97
N ARG A 77 -9.48 -19.73 3.86
CA ARG A 77 -8.86 -21.07 3.74
C ARG A 77 -7.33 -21.01 3.86
N VAL A 78 -6.72 -19.93 3.37
CA VAL A 78 -5.28 -19.70 3.54
C VAL A 78 -4.94 -19.49 5.03
N ASP A 79 -5.76 -18.75 5.77
CA ASP A 79 -5.58 -18.53 7.21
C ASP A 79 -5.74 -19.82 8.02
N GLU A 80 -6.67 -20.71 7.63
CA GLU A 80 -6.89 -22.02 8.28
C GLU A 80 -5.69 -22.98 8.16
N VAL A 81 -4.95 -22.91 7.05
CA VAL A 81 -3.84 -23.82 6.76
C VAL A 81 -2.50 -23.28 7.27
N ASN A 82 -2.37 -21.96 7.40
CA ASN A 82 -1.12 -21.34 7.80
C ASN A 82 -0.90 -21.37 9.32
N PRO A 83 0.34 -21.63 9.79
CA PRO A 83 0.66 -21.55 11.20
C PRO A 83 0.52 -20.11 11.73
N GLU A 84 0.00 -19.95 12.95
CA GLU A 84 -0.16 -18.64 13.59
C GLU A 84 1.18 -17.89 13.70
N ARG A 85 1.25 -16.71 13.07
CA ARG A 85 2.45 -15.87 13.11
C ARG A 85 2.24 -14.75 14.13
N LYS A 86 3.05 -14.72 15.21
CA LYS A 86 3.05 -13.63 16.20
C LYS A 86 3.34 -12.28 15.50
N LEU A 87 2.41 -11.33 15.61
CA LEU A 87 2.55 -9.98 15.05
C LEU A 87 3.61 -9.18 15.86
N GLY A 88 4.77 -8.91 15.25
CA GLY A 88 5.86 -8.12 15.84
C GLY A 88 5.60 -6.61 15.78
N GLY A 89 5.98 -5.90 16.86
CA GLY A 89 5.58 -4.53 17.21
C GLY A 89 5.96 -3.39 16.25
N ALA A 90 5.17 -2.32 16.35
CA ALA A 90 5.29 -1.08 15.57
C ALA A 90 6.22 -0.07 16.25
N ASN A 91 7.16 0.49 15.49
CA ASN A 91 7.91 1.70 15.84
C ASN A 91 7.31 2.88 15.08
N THR A 92 6.89 3.91 15.80
CA THR A 92 6.33 5.16 15.28
C THR A 92 7.47 6.07 14.82
N ALA A 93 7.48 6.45 13.54
CA ALA A 93 8.32 7.53 13.04
C ALA A 93 7.38 8.67 12.61
N GLU A 94 7.49 9.83 13.27
CA GLU A 94 6.78 11.05 12.91
C GLU A 94 7.20 11.51 11.51
N HIS A 95 6.23 11.71 10.61
CA HIS A 95 6.48 12.25 9.27
C HIS A 95 5.38 13.20 8.82
N ASP A 96 5.84 14.28 8.20
CA ASP A 96 5.10 15.36 7.53
C ASP A 96 3.98 14.82 6.61
N VAL A 97 2.73 15.01 7.05
CA VAL A 97 1.51 14.43 6.45
C VAL A 97 1.07 15.26 5.25
N PHE A 98 0.78 14.61 4.12
CA PHE A 98 0.15 15.24 2.97
C PHE A 98 -1.38 15.10 3.04
N GLU A 99 -2.12 16.21 3.01
CA GLU A 99 -3.59 16.18 3.00
C GLU A 99 -4.11 15.87 1.59
N ILE A 100 -5.00 14.88 1.49
CA ILE A 100 -5.77 14.54 0.27
C ILE A 100 -7.26 14.54 0.56
#